data_AF-A0A7S0Q2H7-F1
#
_entry.id   AF-A0A7S0Q2H7-F1
#
_cell.length_a   1.000
_cell.length_b   1.000
_cell.length_c   1.000
_cell.angle_alpha   90.00
_cell.angle_beta   90.00
_cell.angle_gamma   90.00
#
_symmetry.space_group_name_H-M   'P 1'
#
loop_
_entity.id
_entity.type
_entity.pdbx_description
1 polymer ?
#
loop_
_entity_poly.entity_id
_entity_poly.type
_entity_poly.pdbx_seq_one_letter_code
_entity_poly.pdbx_strand_id
1 'polypeptide(L)'
;REEGRSMAVRIITLRAFSLRVVGGHSTLRRWPPLQRFLSNSTSEEEKAVQEQRPARLAIKAAILTFIAVKGWETFGNSGTFMLESTLTLLRSRHPQTQHDAVSRLDRWHTSDTALHHIVESGHISTLVNVLASPSAAARNLTLEVLCRLASLDSALVPLRDAQALTTARASCETIGDPLEAERCRALGDKLALLLGDASALEVSSSQSSG
;
A
#
# COMPACT_ATOMS: atom_id res chain seq x y z
N ARG A 1 -9.87 -31.70 22.29
CA ARG A 1 -8.59 -32.27 22.77
C ARG A 1 -7.65 -32.19 21.58
N GLU A 2 -7.14 -30.99 21.31
CA GLU A 2 -5.95 -30.35 21.91
C GLU A 2 -4.68 -30.71 21.14
N GLU A 3 -3.85 -29.68 20.95
CA GLU A 3 -2.49 -29.67 20.39
C GLU A 3 -2.38 -29.73 18.86
N GLY A 4 -1.67 -28.84 18.17
CA GLY A 4 -0.84 -27.72 18.60
C GLY A 4 -0.35 -27.00 17.34
N ARG A 5 -0.85 -25.77 17.10
CA ARG A 5 -0.32 -24.88 16.05
C ARG A 5 0.99 -24.27 16.55
N SER A 6 2.10 -24.90 16.18
CA SER A 6 3.43 -24.30 16.24
C SER A 6 3.56 -23.29 15.09
N MET A 7 3.38 -22.00 15.39
CA MET A 7 3.75 -20.91 14.49
C MET A 7 5.10 -20.34 14.92
N ALA A 8 6.12 -20.65 14.11
CA ALA A 8 7.45 -20.07 14.20
C ALA A 8 7.38 -18.56 13.89
N VAL A 9 7.51 -17.74 14.93
CA VAL A 9 7.70 -16.29 14.79
C VAL A 9 9.15 -16.05 14.34
N ARG A 10 9.33 -15.75 13.05
CA ARG A 10 10.60 -15.26 12.52
C ARG A 10 10.77 -13.80 12.93
N ILE A 11 11.63 -13.57 13.92
CA ILE A 11 12.09 -12.24 14.33
C ILE A 11 12.98 -11.69 13.22
N ILE A 12 12.51 -10.66 12.52
CA ILE A 12 13.30 -9.89 11.57
C ILE A 12 14.12 -8.87 12.36
N THR A 13 15.42 -9.11 12.48
CA THR A 13 16.37 -8.21 13.11
C THR A 13 16.58 -6.97 12.23
N LEU A 14 15.93 -5.85 12.57
CA LEU A 14 16.20 -4.56 11.94
C LEU A 14 17.53 -4.00 12.47
N ARG A 15 18.54 -3.95 11.60
CA ARG A 15 19.81 -3.26 11.84
C ARG A 15 19.53 -1.76 12.05
N ALA A 16 19.99 -1.24 13.19
CA ALA A 16 19.97 0.19 13.50
C ALA A 16 20.81 0.96 12.46
N PHE A 17 20.15 1.90 11.77
CA PHE A 17 20.76 2.84 10.85
C PHE A 17 21.32 4.01 11.67
N SER A 18 22.63 4.01 11.93
CA SER A 18 23.32 5.13 12.59
C SER A 18 23.40 6.33 11.65
N LEU A 19 22.59 7.36 11.91
CA LEU A 19 22.75 8.68 11.32
C LEU A 19 23.97 9.39 11.93
N ARG A 20 25.06 9.44 11.15
CA ARG A 20 26.26 10.23 11.41
C ARG A 20 25.94 11.70 11.09
N VAL A 21 25.66 12.50 12.12
CA VAL A 21 25.57 13.96 12.00
C VAL A 21 26.98 14.52 11.89
N VAL A 22 27.26 15.15 10.75
CA VAL A 22 28.48 15.86 10.39
C VAL A 22 28.62 17.13 11.22
N GLY A 23 29.82 17.36 11.75
CA GLY A 23 30.15 18.47 12.64
C GLY A 23 30.23 19.83 11.96
N GLY A 24 29.94 20.86 12.74
CA GLY A 24 30.20 22.27 12.45
C GLY A 24 30.60 23.00 13.73
N HIS A 25 31.80 23.59 13.72
CA HIS A 25 32.45 24.30 14.82
C HIS A 25 31.72 25.59 15.23
N SER A 26 31.55 25.84 16.53
CA SER A 26 31.53 27.20 17.10
C SER A 26 31.88 27.20 18.60
N THR A 27 33.14 27.57 18.87
CA THR A 27 33.67 28.38 20.00
C THR A 27 32.91 28.53 21.33
N LEU A 28 33.58 28.05 22.39
CA LEU A 28 33.90 28.75 23.65
C LEU A 28 32.78 29.47 24.42
N ARG A 29 32.30 28.83 25.50
CA ARG A 29 32.21 29.51 26.81
C ARG A 29 32.66 28.57 27.92
N ARG A 30 33.85 28.88 28.44
CA ARG A 30 34.45 28.35 29.65
C ARG A 30 33.71 28.95 30.85
N TRP A 31 33.08 28.12 31.66
CA TRP A 31 32.61 28.49 33.00
C TRP A 31 33.58 27.91 34.05
N PRO A 32 33.84 28.62 35.16
CA PRO A 32 34.85 28.23 36.14
C PRO A 32 34.41 27.03 36.98
N PRO A 33 35.36 26.28 37.58
CA PRO A 33 35.03 25.19 38.50
C PRO A 33 34.64 25.78 39.86
N LEU A 34 33.37 25.69 40.24
CA LEU A 34 32.95 25.90 41.63
C LEU A 34 33.17 24.59 42.41
N GLN A 35 34.31 24.51 43.09
CA GLN A 35 34.48 23.55 44.18
C GLN A 35 33.63 23.98 45.38
N ARG A 36 32.75 23.06 45.78
CA ARG A 36 32.31 22.73 47.15
C ARG A 36 32.17 23.88 48.15
N PHE A 37 30.91 24.21 48.46
CA PHE A 37 30.46 24.28 49.84
C PHE A 37 28.98 23.90 49.89
N LEU A 38 28.67 22.62 50.11
CA LEU A 38 27.49 22.23 50.86
C LEU A 38 27.81 20.98 51.67
N SER A 39 27.76 21.18 52.98
CA SER A 39 27.91 20.20 54.03
C SER A 39 26.85 19.10 53.91
N ASN A 40 27.33 17.88 54.14
CA ASN A 40 26.65 16.74 54.77
C ASN A 40 25.13 16.88 55.03
N SER A 41 24.32 16.52 54.04
CA SER A 41 22.91 16.10 54.22
C SER A 41 22.51 15.05 53.18
N THR A 42 23.46 14.18 52.78
CA THR A 42 23.27 13.18 51.71
C THR A 42 22.68 11.86 52.23
N SER A 43 21.62 11.91 53.05
CA SER A 43 20.92 10.70 53.50
C SER A 43 19.45 10.66 53.08
N GLU A 44 18.81 11.81 52.89
CA GLU A 44 17.37 11.90 52.56
C GLU A 44 17.15 12.13 51.06
N GLU A 45 17.96 12.96 50.39
CA GLU A 45 17.85 13.19 48.94
C GLU A 45 18.26 11.98 48.08
N GLU A 46 19.25 11.20 48.49
CA GLU A 46 19.65 9.99 47.76
C GLU A 46 18.56 8.91 47.81
N LYS A 47 17.78 8.83 48.90
CA LYS A 47 16.63 7.91 49.00
C LYS A 47 15.50 8.33 48.06
N ALA A 48 15.19 9.63 47.99
CA ALA A 48 14.18 10.15 47.07
C ALA A 48 14.55 9.95 45.59
N VAL A 49 15.85 10.02 45.24
CA VAL A 49 16.33 9.76 43.88
C VAL A 49 16.36 8.26 43.55
N GLN A 50 16.68 7.39 44.52
CA GLN A 50 16.66 5.93 44.35
C GLN A 50 15.23 5.41 44.16
N GLU A 51 14.27 5.97 44.89
CA GLU A 51 12.84 5.60 44.85
C GLU A 51 12.13 6.13 43.59
N GLN A 52 12.63 7.20 42.97
CA GLN A 52 12.12 7.70 41.69
C GLN A 52 12.65 6.95 40.45
N ARG A 53 13.72 6.15 40.56
CA ARG A 53 14.24 5.36 39.44
C ARG A 53 13.23 4.33 38.90
N PRO A 54 12.56 3.50 39.72
CA PRO A 54 11.53 2.58 39.23
C PRO A 54 10.34 3.33 38.64
N ALA A 55 9.93 4.46 39.22
CA ALA A 55 8.85 5.29 38.67
C ALA A 55 9.22 5.88 37.30
N ARG A 56 10.45 6.38 37.12
CA ARG A 56 10.94 6.88 35.83
C ARG A 56 11.07 5.76 34.79
N LEU A 57 11.48 4.56 35.18
CA LEU A 57 11.52 3.40 34.28
C LEU A 57 10.11 2.93 33.91
N ALA A 58 9.17 2.92 34.85
CA ALA A 58 7.76 2.59 34.61
C ALA A 58 7.09 3.60 33.67
N ILE A 59 7.34 4.91 33.85
CA ILE A 59 6.85 5.95 32.93
C ILE A 59 7.43 5.76 31.53
N LYS A 60 8.74 5.49 31.41
CA LYS A 60 9.37 5.21 30.11
C LYS A 60 8.79 3.95 29.45
N ALA A 61 8.59 2.89 30.22
CA ALA A 61 7.97 1.67 29.73
C ALA A 61 6.53 1.92 29.27
N ALA A 62 5.73 2.65 30.06
CA ALA A 62 4.36 3.02 29.70
C ALA A 62 4.30 3.83 28.40
N ILE A 63 5.21 4.80 28.22
CA ILE A 63 5.29 5.57 26.97
C ILE A 63 5.64 4.67 25.79
N LEU A 64 6.64 3.78 25.93
CA LEU A 64 7.02 2.85 24.86
C LEU A 64 5.88 1.88 24.51
N THR A 65 5.17 1.36 25.51
CA THR A 65 4.00 0.51 25.29
C THR A 65 2.89 1.27 24.60
N PHE A 66 2.61 2.51 25.01
CA PHE A 66 1.60 3.34 24.36
C PHE A 66 1.94 3.63 22.89
N ILE A 67 3.20 3.98 22.60
CA ILE A 67 3.68 4.19 21.23
C ILE A 67 3.60 2.89 20.42
N ALA A 68 3.93 1.74 21.00
CA ALA A 68 3.82 0.45 20.32
C ALA A 68 2.37 0.10 19.99
N VAL A 69 1.45 0.25 20.95
CA VAL A 69 0.02 -0.04 20.76
C VAL A 69 -0.61 0.93 19.76
N LYS A 70 -0.43 2.24 19.96
CA LYS A 70 -0.99 3.26 19.05
C LYS A 70 -0.33 3.24 17.68
N GLY A 71 0.97 2.96 17.61
CA GLY A 71 1.67 2.71 16.36
C GLY A 71 1.03 1.55 15.63
N TRP A 72 0.82 0.41 16.30
CA TRP A 72 0.20 -0.76 15.69
C TRP A 72 -1.22 -0.50 15.17
N GLU A 73 -2.07 0.14 15.97
CA GLU A 73 -3.44 0.52 15.54
C GLU A 73 -3.42 1.45 14.31
N THR A 74 -2.52 2.44 14.31
CA THR A 74 -2.43 3.42 13.21
C THR A 74 -1.87 2.77 11.94
N PHE A 75 -0.86 1.90 12.06
CA PHE A 75 -0.31 1.15 10.93
C PHE A 75 -1.30 0.12 10.38
N GLY A 76 -2.10 -0.54 11.24
CA GLY A 76 -3.16 -1.45 10.80
C GLY A 76 -4.22 -0.77 9.94
N ASN A 77 -4.63 0.45 10.30
CA ASN A 77 -5.60 1.24 9.54
C ASN A 77 -4.98 2.04 8.37
N SER A 78 -3.66 2.11 8.27
CA SER A 78 -3.00 2.88 7.21
C SER A 78 -3.22 2.28 5.81
N GLY A 79 -3.44 0.97 5.70
CA GLY A 79 -3.64 0.28 4.43
C GLY A 79 -4.89 0.75 3.68
N THR A 80 -6.01 0.91 4.40
CA THR A 80 -7.28 1.40 3.82
C THR A 80 -7.19 2.88 3.47
N PHE A 81 -6.54 3.70 4.30
CA PHE A 81 -6.30 5.11 3.99
C PHE A 81 -5.46 5.28 2.72
N MET A 82 -4.39 4.50 2.57
CA MET A 82 -3.55 4.52 1.37
C MET A 82 -4.32 4.06 0.13
N LEU A 83 -5.18 3.04 0.26
CA LEU A 83 -6.06 2.59 -0.80
C LEU A 83 -7.02 3.69 -1.24
N GLU A 84 -7.73 4.32 -0.31
CA GLU A 84 -8.68 5.40 -0.60
C GLU A 84 -8.01 6.61 -1.28
N SER A 85 -6.82 6.97 -0.81
CA SER A 85 -6.04 8.01 -1.47
C SER A 85 -5.70 7.64 -2.93
N THR A 86 -5.36 6.38 -3.18
CA THR A 86 -5.05 5.87 -4.52
C THR A 86 -6.30 5.84 -5.41
N LEU A 87 -7.43 5.40 -4.87
CA LEU A 87 -8.72 5.39 -5.56
C LEU A 87 -9.22 6.79 -5.90
N THR A 88 -8.92 7.77 -5.05
CA THR A 88 -9.20 9.18 -5.33
C THR A 88 -8.36 9.69 -6.50
N LEU A 89 -7.08 9.29 -6.59
CA LEU A 89 -6.20 9.67 -7.70
C LEU A 89 -6.66 9.10 -9.06
N LEU A 90 -7.32 7.93 -9.08
CA LEU A 90 -7.88 7.35 -10.32
C LEU A 90 -8.92 8.27 -10.98
N ARG A 91 -9.62 9.10 -10.20
CA ARG A 91 -10.61 10.07 -10.71
C ARG A 91 -9.96 11.30 -11.35
N SER A 92 -8.64 11.47 -11.23
CA SER A 92 -7.92 12.57 -11.89
C SER A 92 -8.09 12.51 -13.40
N ARG A 93 -8.13 13.67 -14.05
CA ARG A 93 -8.14 13.78 -15.52
C ARG A 93 -6.74 13.68 -16.14
N HIS A 94 -5.70 13.80 -15.32
CA HIS A 94 -4.32 13.77 -15.83
C HIS A 94 -3.86 12.32 -16.05
N PRO A 95 -3.40 11.97 -17.27
CA PRO A 95 -3.07 10.59 -17.62
C PRO A 95 -1.90 10.04 -16.80
N GLN A 96 -0.92 10.90 -16.45
CA GLN A 96 0.20 10.50 -15.59
C GLN A 96 -0.28 10.16 -14.17
N THR A 97 -1.20 10.95 -13.61
CA THR A 97 -1.76 10.70 -12.28
C THR A 97 -2.57 9.41 -12.25
N GLN A 98 -3.36 9.14 -13.30
CA GLN A 98 -4.08 7.88 -13.43
C GLN A 98 -3.12 6.69 -13.53
N HIS A 99 -2.07 6.81 -14.34
CA HIS A 99 -1.03 5.77 -14.44
C HIS A 99 -0.39 5.47 -13.09
N ASP A 100 0.03 6.52 -12.36
CA ASP A 100 0.67 6.36 -11.05
C ASP A 100 -0.31 5.76 -10.02
N ALA A 101 -1.59 6.13 -10.09
CA ALA A 101 -2.63 5.56 -9.23
C ALA A 101 -2.83 4.05 -9.51
N VAL A 102 -2.97 3.65 -10.77
CA VAL A 102 -3.10 2.24 -11.14
C VAL A 102 -1.84 1.47 -10.79
N SER A 103 -0.65 2.04 -11.01
CA SER A 103 0.62 1.42 -10.63
C SER A 103 0.72 1.18 -9.11
N ARG A 104 0.25 2.12 -8.29
CA ARG A 104 0.17 1.94 -6.83
C ARG A 104 -0.83 0.84 -6.46
N LEU A 105 -1.98 0.82 -7.14
CA LEU A 105 -3.00 -0.21 -6.94
C LEU A 105 -2.46 -1.60 -7.24
N ASP A 106 -1.79 -1.75 -8.38
CA ASP A 106 -1.14 -3.00 -8.79
C ASP A 106 -0.04 -3.45 -7.82
N ARG A 107 0.79 -2.52 -7.33
CA ARG A 107 1.96 -2.86 -6.54
C ARG A 107 1.67 -3.06 -5.05
N TRP A 108 0.77 -2.27 -4.47
CA TRP A 108 0.57 -2.20 -3.02
C TRP A 108 -0.77 -2.74 -2.55
N HIS A 109 -1.76 -2.82 -3.43
CA HIS A 109 -3.14 -3.18 -3.07
C HIS A 109 -3.55 -4.50 -3.72
N THR A 110 -2.69 -5.51 -3.57
CA THR A 110 -2.88 -6.87 -4.11
C THR A 110 -3.60 -7.83 -3.18
N SER A 111 -3.85 -7.45 -1.93
CA SER A 111 -4.53 -8.30 -0.97
C SER A 111 -6.02 -8.41 -1.28
N ASP A 112 -6.60 -9.59 -1.05
CA ASP A 112 -8.04 -9.84 -1.24
C ASP A 112 -8.91 -8.83 -0.48
N THR A 113 -8.48 -8.42 0.72
CA THR A 113 -9.15 -7.37 1.51
C THR A 113 -9.21 -6.03 0.80
N ALA A 114 -8.14 -5.63 0.10
CA ALA A 114 -8.11 -4.38 -0.65
C ALA A 114 -8.98 -4.50 -1.91
N LEU A 115 -8.91 -5.64 -2.60
CA LEU A 115 -9.72 -5.90 -3.78
C LEU A 115 -11.22 -5.91 -3.45
N HIS A 116 -11.65 -6.57 -2.37
CA HIS A 116 -13.02 -6.51 -1.88
C HIS A 116 -13.46 -5.08 -1.57
N HIS A 117 -12.61 -4.30 -0.89
CA HIS A 117 -12.91 -2.90 -0.60
C HIS A 117 -13.13 -2.06 -1.88
N ILE A 118 -12.38 -2.32 -2.96
CA ILE A 118 -12.58 -1.64 -4.26
C ILE A 118 -13.97 -1.95 -4.86
N VAL A 119 -14.40 -3.22 -4.74
CA VAL A 119 -15.72 -3.66 -5.21
C VAL A 119 -16.82 -2.99 -4.38
N GLU A 120 -16.73 -3.05 -3.05
CA GLU A 120 -17.71 -2.49 -2.12
C GLU A 120 -17.85 -0.97 -2.23
N SER A 121 -16.73 -0.28 -2.46
CA SER A 121 -16.70 1.19 -2.63
C SER A 121 -17.19 1.65 -4.01
N GLY A 122 -17.49 0.73 -4.94
CA GLY A 122 -18.07 1.06 -6.26
C GLY A 122 -17.07 1.69 -7.24
N HIS A 123 -15.76 1.46 -7.06
CA HIS A 123 -14.72 2.09 -7.88
C HIS A 123 -14.42 1.38 -9.21
N ILE A 124 -15.09 0.26 -9.50
CA ILE A 124 -14.90 -0.53 -10.73
C ILE A 124 -15.12 0.32 -11.99
N SER A 125 -16.18 1.13 -12.02
CA SER A 125 -16.45 2.03 -13.16
C SER A 125 -15.33 3.05 -13.39
N THR A 126 -14.71 3.53 -12.31
CA THR A 126 -13.57 4.46 -12.39
C THR A 126 -12.35 3.76 -12.99
N LEU A 127 -12.10 2.50 -12.62
CA LEU A 127 -11.04 1.69 -13.23
C LEU A 127 -11.30 1.44 -14.71
N VAL A 128 -12.52 1.07 -15.09
CA VAL A 128 -12.89 0.87 -16.50
C VAL A 128 -12.68 2.17 -17.30
N ASN A 129 -12.96 3.33 -16.74
CA ASN A 129 -12.69 4.62 -17.39
C ASN A 129 -11.19 4.87 -17.66
N VAL A 130 -10.27 4.30 -16.87
CA VAL A 130 -8.83 4.43 -17.12
C VAL A 130 -8.40 3.68 -18.38
N LEU A 131 -9.18 2.72 -18.87
CA LEU A 131 -8.93 2.08 -20.17
C LEU A 131 -9.03 3.07 -21.35
N ALA A 132 -9.67 4.22 -21.17
CA ALA A 132 -9.68 5.30 -22.16
C ALA A 132 -8.44 6.21 -22.09
N SER A 133 -7.53 6.01 -21.12
CA SER A 133 -6.32 6.82 -20.96
C SER A 133 -5.43 6.76 -22.21
N PRO A 134 -4.71 7.81 -22.62
CA PRO A 134 -3.78 7.76 -23.75
C PRO A 134 -2.55 6.88 -23.49
N SER A 135 -2.27 6.51 -22.23
CA SER A 135 -1.10 5.69 -21.88
C SER A 135 -1.41 4.20 -22.03
N ALA A 136 -0.75 3.54 -22.98
CA ALA A 136 -0.85 2.08 -23.17
C ALA A 136 -0.45 1.31 -21.90
N ALA A 137 0.61 1.74 -21.21
CA ALA A 137 1.03 1.17 -19.94
C ALA A 137 -0.08 1.27 -18.87
N ALA A 138 -0.79 2.41 -18.79
CA ALA A 138 -1.89 2.57 -17.85
C ALA A 138 -3.06 1.63 -18.18
N ARG A 139 -3.39 1.45 -19.47
CA ARG A 139 -4.42 0.51 -19.92
C ARG A 139 -4.08 -0.92 -19.53
N ASN A 140 -2.85 -1.35 -19.83
CA ASN A 140 -2.40 -2.71 -19.55
C ASN A 140 -2.37 -3.01 -18.04
N LEU A 141 -1.85 -2.10 -17.21
CA LEU A 141 -1.90 -2.25 -15.75
C LEU A 141 -3.35 -2.25 -15.22
N THR A 142 -4.23 -1.45 -15.81
CA THR A 142 -5.65 -1.43 -15.44
C THR A 142 -6.30 -2.77 -15.74
N LEU A 143 -6.03 -3.36 -16.91
CA LEU A 143 -6.54 -4.69 -17.25
C LEU A 143 -6.00 -5.77 -16.31
N GLU A 144 -4.75 -5.69 -15.87
CA GLU A 144 -4.20 -6.61 -14.87
C GLU A 144 -4.92 -6.50 -13.51
N VAL A 145 -5.23 -5.27 -13.07
CA VAL A 145 -6.07 -5.05 -11.88
C VAL A 145 -7.47 -5.61 -12.08
N LEU A 146 -8.10 -5.34 -13.23
CA LEU A 146 -9.45 -5.86 -13.54
C LEU A 146 -9.49 -7.38 -13.59
N CYS A 147 -8.45 -8.04 -14.11
CA CYS A 147 -8.33 -9.50 -14.09
C CYS A 147 -8.23 -10.04 -12.65
N ARG A 148 -7.50 -9.36 -11.76
CA ARG A 148 -7.48 -9.75 -10.34
C ARG A 148 -8.83 -9.55 -9.68
N LEU A 149 -9.51 -8.44 -9.95
CA LEU A 149 -10.88 -8.22 -9.46
C LEU A 149 -11.83 -9.32 -9.97
N ALA A 150 -11.73 -9.71 -11.25
CA ALA A 150 -12.56 -10.76 -11.84
C ALA A 150 -12.34 -12.16 -11.23
N SER A 151 -11.26 -12.37 -10.46
CA SER A 151 -11.09 -13.60 -9.68
C SER A 151 -11.94 -13.63 -8.40
N LEU A 152 -12.57 -12.50 -8.03
CA LEU A 152 -13.53 -12.41 -6.94
C LEU A 152 -14.95 -12.54 -7.47
N ASP A 153 -15.72 -13.48 -6.94
CA ASP A 153 -17.12 -13.71 -7.32
C ASP A 153 -17.97 -12.43 -7.15
N SER A 154 -17.70 -11.65 -6.11
CA SER A 154 -18.41 -10.38 -5.83
C SER A 154 -18.18 -9.30 -6.88
N ALA A 155 -17.09 -9.39 -7.67
CA ALA A 155 -16.77 -8.40 -8.69
C ALA A 155 -17.40 -8.70 -10.06
N LEU A 156 -17.85 -9.94 -10.31
CA LEU A 156 -18.31 -10.38 -11.63
C LEU A 156 -19.50 -9.57 -12.14
N VAL A 157 -20.51 -9.37 -11.29
CA VAL A 157 -21.70 -8.55 -11.62
C VAL A 157 -21.31 -7.11 -11.92
N PRO A 158 -20.64 -6.37 -11.00
CA PRO A 158 -20.30 -4.98 -11.28
C PRO A 158 -19.30 -4.81 -12.43
N LEU A 159 -18.45 -5.79 -12.75
CA LEU A 159 -17.61 -5.76 -13.95
C LEU A 159 -18.43 -5.87 -15.24
N ARG A 160 -19.47 -6.72 -15.26
CA ARG A 160 -20.39 -6.83 -16.39
C ARG A 160 -21.24 -5.57 -16.54
N ASP A 161 -21.77 -5.04 -15.44
CA ASP A 161 -22.58 -3.81 -15.43
C ASP A 161 -21.76 -2.61 -15.91
N ALA A 162 -20.47 -2.55 -15.55
CA ALA A 162 -19.54 -1.53 -16.03
C ALA A 162 -19.06 -1.75 -17.47
N GLN A 163 -19.55 -2.78 -18.18
CA GLN A 163 -19.15 -3.10 -19.56
C GLN A 163 -17.62 -3.24 -19.72
N ALA A 164 -16.97 -3.85 -18.72
CA ALA A 164 -15.50 -3.90 -18.64
C ALA A 164 -14.88 -4.60 -19.86
N LEU A 165 -15.47 -5.71 -20.33
CA LEU A 165 -14.93 -6.49 -21.44
C LEU A 165 -15.02 -5.77 -22.79
N THR A 166 -16.17 -5.16 -23.10
CA THR A 166 -16.35 -4.38 -24.34
C THR A 166 -15.43 -3.16 -24.35
N THR A 167 -15.28 -2.50 -23.21
CA THR A 167 -14.39 -1.34 -23.07
C THR A 167 -12.92 -1.73 -23.19
N ALA A 168 -12.52 -2.87 -22.62
CA ALA A 168 -11.18 -3.42 -22.77
C ALA A 168 -10.81 -3.67 -24.24
N ARG A 169 -11.72 -4.29 -25.00
CA ARG A 169 -11.48 -4.58 -26.43
C ARG A 169 -11.29 -3.33 -27.26
N ALA A 170 -12.22 -2.37 -27.13
CA ALA A 170 -12.12 -1.09 -27.81
C ALA A 170 -10.84 -0.34 -27.42
N SER A 171 -10.43 -0.43 -26.15
CA SER A 171 -9.18 0.16 -25.68
C SER A 171 -7.95 -0.44 -26.37
N CYS A 172 -7.90 -1.76 -26.54
CA CYS A 172 -6.77 -2.44 -27.18
C CYS A 172 -6.66 -2.15 -28.68
N GLU A 173 -7.77 -1.94 -29.38
CA GLU A 173 -7.79 -1.60 -30.82
C GLU A 173 -7.16 -0.23 -31.12
N THR A 174 -7.17 0.67 -30.14
CA THR A 174 -6.65 2.05 -30.30
C THR A 174 -5.19 2.21 -29.90
N ILE A 175 -4.51 1.15 -29.44
CA ILE A 175 -3.09 1.19 -29.11
C ILE A 175 -2.27 1.12 -30.41
N GLY A 176 -1.45 2.15 -30.65
CA GLY A 176 -0.61 2.22 -31.85
C GLY A 176 0.66 1.36 -31.80
N ASP A 177 1.15 1.04 -30.60
CA ASP A 177 2.31 0.16 -30.44
C ASP A 177 1.88 -1.31 -30.52
N PRO A 178 2.45 -2.12 -31.45
CA PRO A 178 1.97 -3.48 -31.69
C PRO A 178 2.22 -4.42 -30.50
N LEU A 179 3.33 -4.25 -29.77
CA LEU A 179 3.67 -5.10 -28.63
C LEU A 179 2.71 -4.84 -27.45
N GLU A 180 2.46 -3.56 -27.14
CA GLU A 180 1.52 -3.18 -26.10
C GLU A 180 0.07 -3.52 -26.48
N ALA A 181 -0.29 -3.45 -27.77
CA ALA A 181 -1.60 -3.85 -28.27
C ALA A 181 -1.82 -5.38 -28.14
N GLU A 182 -0.82 -6.19 -28.48
CA GLU A 182 -0.88 -7.65 -28.29
C GLU A 182 -1.03 -8.01 -26.81
N ARG A 183 -0.23 -7.39 -25.93
CA ARG A 183 -0.36 -7.57 -24.48
C ARG A 183 -1.75 -7.18 -23.99
N CYS A 184 -2.29 -6.06 -24.47
CA CYS A 184 -3.64 -5.61 -24.13
C CYS A 184 -4.69 -6.65 -24.53
N ARG A 185 -4.62 -7.18 -25.76
CA ARG A 185 -5.55 -8.21 -26.24
C ARG A 185 -5.46 -9.49 -25.40
N ALA A 186 -4.26 -9.96 -25.10
CA ALA A 186 -4.06 -11.14 -24.25
C ALA A 186 -4.68 -10.96 -22.85
N LEU A 187 -4.55 -9.76 -22.26
CA LEU A 187 -5.19 -9.42 -20.99
C LEU A 187 -6.72 -9.32 -21.13
N GLY A 188 -7.23 -8.78 -22.24
CA GLY A 188 -8.66 -8.75 -22.55
C GLY A 188 -9.27 -10.14 -22.71
N ASP A 189 -8.57 -11.07 -23.35
CA ASP A 189 -9.00 -12.46 -23.52
C ASP A 189 -8.97 -13.21 -22.18
N LYS A 190 -7.94 -12.94 -21.34
CA LYS A 190 -7.91 -13.44 -19.97
C LYS A 190 -9.10 -12.93 -19.15
N LEU A 191 -9.45 -11.66 -19.28
CA LEU A 191 -10.62 -11.09 -18.61
C LEU A 191 -11.91 -11.75 -19.09
N ALA A 192 -12.06 -12.02 -20.39
CA ALA A 192 -13.21 -12.74 -20.94
C ALA A 192 -13.37 -14.13 -20.34
N LEU A 193 -12.27 -14.89 -20.24
CA LEU A 193 -12.25 -16.21 -19.61
C LEU A 193 -12.69 -16.15 -18.15
N LEU A 194 -12.20 -15.17 -17.38
CA LEU A 194 -12.57 -15.00 -15.97
C LEU A 194 -14.04 -14.60 -15.79
N LEU A 195 -14.59 -13.84 -16.73
CA LEU A 195 -16.00 -13.48 -16.74
C LEU A 195 -16.91 -14.60 -17.27
N GLY A 196 -16.36 -15.74 -17.71
CA GLY A 196 -17.12 -16.86 -18.27
C GLY A 196 -17.72 -16.59 -19.65
N ASP A 197 -17.25 -15.54 -20.35
CA ASP A 197 -17.74 -15.15 -21.67
C ASP A 197 -16.93 -15.88 -22.76
N ALA A 198 -17.16 -17.20 -22.90
CA ALA A 198 -16.47 -18.03 -23.90
C ALA A 198 -16.81 -17.64 -25.35
N SER A 199 -18.03 -17.13 -25.60
CA SER A 199 -18.47 -16.59 -26.89
C SER A 199 -17.67 -15.37 -27.34
N ALA A 200 -16.90 -14.76 -26.43
CA ALA A 200 -16.12 -13.59 -26.71
C ALA A 200 -14.77 -13.93 -27.37
N LEU A 201 -14.27 -15.17 -27.26
CA LEU A 201 -12.95 -15.58 -27.77
C LEU A 201 -12.89 -15.80 -29.29
N GLU A 202 -14.03 -16.07 -29.94
CA GLU A 202 -14.06 -16.39 -31.38
C GLU A 202 -13.86 -15.17 -32.30
N VAL A 203 -14.04 -13.96 -31.76
CA VAL A 203 -13.90 -12.70 -32.54
C VAL A 203 -12.44 -12.31 -32.74
N SER A 204 -11.50 -12.71 -31.86
CA SER A 204 -10.08 -12.35 -32.01
C SER A 204 -9.33 -13.26 -33.00
N SER A 205 -9.75 -14.52 -33.14
CA SER A 205 -9.12 -15.48 -34.06
C SER A 205 -9.39 -15.22 -35.54
N SER A 206 -10.42 -14.44 -35.87
CA SER A 206 -10.82 -14.18 -37.27
C SER A 206 -10.12 -12.98 -37.93
N GLN A 207 -9.37 -12.16 -37.17
CA GLN A 207 -8.64 -11.00 -37.71
C GLN A 207 -7.14 -11.27 -37.99
N SER A 208 -6.62 -12.47 -37.71
CA SER A 208 -5.21 -12.84 -37.93
C SER A 208 -4.93 -13.48 -39.31
N SER A 209 -5.89 -13.49 -40.23
CA SER A 209 -5.76 -14.18 -41.53
C SER A 209 -6.16 -13.34 -42.75
N GLY A 210 -6.18 -12.01 -42.64
CA GLY A 210 -6.45 -11.07 -43.73
C GLY A 210 -5.23 -10.29 -44.15
#